data_AF-A0A969GSF1-F1
#
_entry.id   AF-A0A969GSF1-F1
#
_cell.length_a   1.000
_cell.length_b   1.000
_cell.length_c   1.000
_cell.angle_alpha   90.00
_cell.angle_beta   90.00
_cell.angle_gamma   90.00
#
_symmetry.space_group_name_H-M   'P 1'
#
loop_
_entity.id
_entity.type
_entity.pdbx_description
1 polymer ?
#
loop_
_entity_poly.entity_id
_entity_poly.type
_entity_poly.pdbx_seq_one_letter_code
_entity_poly.pdbx_strand_id
1 'polypeptide(L)'
;MTLIQRPFKIQITLAERLALVFALISAIGVWHHEIWRDEAQAWLISVNSPSLADVFQVLRYEGHPGLWYVLLYGIRQLTHDPLAMQLLHLGIATGVVYLFARFSPFTRLQKILFAFGYFPFFEYNLLSRSYSLGVLLLFVFCSCFPRRSQTYIPLALCLALVASTNAYAFIISICLAITLMLEAVFDKQVRGAIAQQKVDGLISLVILCIGMGLAIAQFLPPSDSIVFQADSDANVRQSLNEGSYFNLRHIAATFATFWKSYIPVPDVFDYHFGELICS
;
A
#
# COMPACT_ATOMS: atom_id res chain seq x y z
N MET A 1 -56.50 -10.98 -3.98
CA MET A 1 -56.10 -10.92 -5.40
C MET A 1 -56.11 -9.44 -5.78
N THR A 2 -55.03 -8.69 -5.56
CA THR A 2 -53.85 -8.58 -6.43
C THR A 2 -52.64 -8.11 -5.60
N LEU A 3 -51.63 -8.97 -5.44
CA LEU A 3 -50.31 -8.56 -4.98
C LEU A 3 -49.61 -7.87 -6.15
N ILE A 4 -49.48 -6.54 -6.08
CA ILE A 4 -48.71 -5.75 -7.04
C ILE A 4 -47.23 -6.12 -6.86
N GLN A 5 -46.75 -7.03 -7.70
CA GLN A 5 -45.32 -7.26 -7.90
C GLN A 5 -44.73 -5.99 -8.51
N ARG A 6 -44.14 -5.12 -7.68
CA ARG A 6 -43.29 -4.05 -8.18
C ARG A 6 -42.07 -4.72 -8.84
N PRO A 7 -41.83 -4.55 -10.15
CA PRO A 7 -40.65 -5.13 -10.77
C PRO A 7 -39.41 -4.57 -10.07
N PHE A 8 -38.54 -5.45 -9.59
CA PHE A 8 -37.24 -5.11 -9.02
C PHE A 8 -36.39 -4.50 -10.14
N LYS A 9 -36.56 -3.20 -10.40
CA LYS A 9 -35.70 -2.47 -11.35
C LYS A 9 -34.34 -2.30 -10.69
N ILE A 10 -33.35 -3.05 -11.16
CA ILE A 10 -31.94 -2.83 -10.84
C ILE A 10 -31.60 -1.42 -11.33
N GLN A 11 -31.57 -0.43 -10.42
CA GLN A 11 -31.16 0.92 -10.76
C GLN A 11 -29.63 1.00 -10.72
N ILE A 12 -29.01 0.83 -11.88
CA ILE A 12 -27.55 0.89 -11.97
C ILE A 12 -27.09 2.31 -11.62
N THR A 13 -26.22 2.47 -10.63
CA THR A 13 -25.70 3.78 -10.23
C THR A 13 -24.58 4.27 -11.16
N LEU A 14 -24.20 5.55 -11.08
CA LEU A 14 -23.04 6.07 -11.83
C LEU A 14 -21.76 5.30 -11.49
N ALA A 15 -21.59 4.91 -10.23
CA ALA A 15 -20.40 4.20 -9.77
C ALA A 15 -20.28 2.82 -10.42
N GLU A 16 -21.39 2.08 -10.48
CA GLU A 16 -21.44 0.77 -11.14
C GLU A 16 -21.17 0.89 -12.65
N ARG A 17 -21.77 1.87 -13.33
CA ARG A 17 -21.49 2.11 -14.75
C ARG A 17 -20.03 2.46 -15.00
N LEU A 18 -19.47 3.36 -14.19
CA LEU A 18 -18.08 3.78 -14.35
C LEU A 18 -17.11 2.63 -14.09
N ALA A 19 -17.31 1.86 -13.02
CA ALA A 19 -16.51 0.68 -12.71
C ALA A 19 -16.62 -0.39 -13.80
N LEU A 20 -17.82 -0.63 -14.35
CA LEU A 20 -18.00 -1.58 -15.45
C LEU A 20 -17.26 -1.13 -16.71
N VAL A 21 -17.41 0.13 -17.13
CA VAL A 21 -16.71 0.66 -18.31
C VAL A 21 -15.20 0.61 -18.09
N PHE A 22 -14.72 1.02 -16.90
CA PHE A 22 -13.32 0.91 -16.52
C PHE A 22 -12.81 -0.53 -16.62
N ALA A 23 -13.54 -1.50 -16.05
CA ALA A 23 -13.16 -2.91 -16.07
C ALA A 23 -13.09 -3.48 -17.50
N LEU A 24 -14.07 -3.16 -18.35
CA LEU A 24 -14.10 -3.62 -19.75
C LEU A 24 -12.93 -3.08 -20.55
N ILE A 25 -12.63 -1.79 -20.44
CA ILE A 25 -11.49 -1.18 -21.15
C ILE A 25 -10.18 -1.74 -20.58
N SER A 26 -10.08 -1.89 -19.26
CA SER A 26 -8.90 -2.43 -18.60
C SER A 26 -8.65 -3.89 -18.97
N ALA A 27 -9.69 -4.70 -19.17
CA ALA A 27 -9.54 -6.08 -19.65
C ALA A 27 -8.90 -6.15 -21.05
N ILE A 28 -9.23 -5.20 -21.94
CA ILE A 28 -8.56 -5.07 -23.24
C ILE A 28 -7.08 -4.70 -23.04
N GLY A 29 -6.80 -3.79 -22.10
CA GLY A 29 -5.43 -3.42 -21.75
C GLY A 29 -4.62 -4.60 -21.23
N VAL A 30 -5.17 -5.35 -20.26
CA VAL A 30 -4.55 -6.57 -19.70
C VAL A 30 -4.27 -7.61 -20.79
N TRP A 31 -5.17 -7.80 -21.75
CA TRP A 31 -4.97 -8.75 -22.85
C TRP A 31 -3.74 -8.44 -23.73
N HIS A 32 -3.36 -7.15 -23.82
CA HIS A 32 -2.20 -6.71 -24.59
C HIS A 32 -1.01 -6.34 -23.68
N HIS A 33 -1.14 -6.47 -22.36
CA HIS A 33 -0.12 -6.05 -21.41
C HIS A 33 0.98 -7.10 -21.31
N GLU A 34 2.19 -6.70 -21.66
CA GLU A 34 3.39 -7.49 -21.45
C GLU A 34 3.79 -7.41 -19.98
N ILE A 35 3.99 -8.56 -19.33
CA ILE A 35 4.33 -8.63 -17.92
C ILE A 35 5.70 -7.99 -17.68
N TRP A 36 5.73 -6.98 -16.81
CA TRP A 36 6.99 -6.32 -16.46
C TRP A 36 7.83 -7.18 -15.52
N ARG A 37 9.13 -6.87 -15.46
CA ARG A 37 10.10 -7.62 -14.66
C ARG A 37 9.68 -7.77 -13.19
N ASP A 38 9.20 -6.71 -12.58
CA ASP A 38 8.80 -6.71 -11.17
C ASP A 38 7.49 -7.47 -10.92
N GLU A 39 6.56 -7.45 -11.88
CA GLU A 39 5.36 -8.29 -11.86
C GLU A 39 5.73 -9.77 -11.95
N ALA A 40 6.61 -10.11 -12.90
CA ALA A 40 7.12 -11.46 -13.08
C ALA A 40 7.86 -11.95 -11.83
N GLN A 41 8.71 -11.11 -11.23
CA GLN A 41 9.41 -11.44 -9.98
C GLN A 41 8.42 -11.73 -8.85
N ALA A 42 7.41 -10.86 -8.64
CA ALA A 42 6.42 -11.08 -7.59
C ALA A 42 5.60 -12.37 -7.81
N TRP A 43 5.22 -12.65 -9.06
CA TRP A 43 4.55 -13.88 -9.43
C TRP A 43 5.42 -15.11 -9.23
N LEU A 44 6.69 -15.08 -9.65
CA LEU A 44 7.61 -16.21 -9.54
C LEU A 44 8.02 -16.52 -8.10
N ILE A 45 8.22 -15.51 -7.25
CA ILE A 45 8.39 -15.71 -5.80
C ILE A 45 7.19 -16.48 -5.28
N SER A 46 5.99 -16.00 -5.65
CA SER A 46 4.76 -16.64 -5.24
C SER A 46 4.67 -18.05 -5.80
N VAL A 47 4.90 -18.35 -7.08
CA VAL A 47 4.73 -19.70 -7.64
C VAL A 47 5.79 -20.70 -7.13
N ASN A 48 7.04 -20.27 -6.97
CA ASN A 48 8.15 -21.18 -6.68
C ASN A 48 8.35 -21.49 -5.18
N SER A 49 7.71 -20.74 -4.27
CA SER A 49 7.78 -21.03 -2.84
C SER A 49 6.92 -22.26 -2.46
N PRO A 50 7.46 -23.32 -1.83
CA PRO A 50 6.64 -24.49 -1.45
C PRO A 50 5.51 -24.14 -0.48
N SER A 51 5.80 -23.34 0.54
CA SER A 51 4.85 -22.91 1.57
C SER A 51 4.72 -21.39 1.65
N LEU A 52 3.68 -20.90 2.33
CA LEU A 52 3.54 -19.46 2.59
C LEU A 52 4.69 -18.95 3.49
N ALA A 53 5.23 -19.80 4.36
CA ALA A 53 6.39 -19.46 5.17
C ALA A 53 7.63 -19.21 4.29
N ASP A 54 7.82 -20.00 3.22
CA ASP A 54 8.92 -19.82 2.28
C ASP A 54 8.80 -18.51 1.49
N VAL A 55 7.57 -18.06 1.18
CA VAL A 55 7.34 -16.72 0.61
C VAL A 55 7.88 -15.67 1.56
N PHE A 56 7.49 -15.70 2.83
CA PHE A 56 7.98 -14.74 3.81
C PHE A 56 9.50 -14.82 4.02
N GLN A 57 10.12 -15.99 3.91
CA GLN A 57 11.58 -16.11 3.95
C GLN A 57 12.25 -15.37 2.80
N VAL A 58 11.75 -15.51 1.57
CA VAL A 58 12.28 -14.79 0.42
C VAL A 58 12.06 -13.28 0.55
N LEU A 59 10.86 -12.86 1.00
CA LEU A 59 10.53 -11.44 1.14
C LEU A 59 11.41 -10.68 2.13
N ARG A 60 12.01 -11.37 3.11
CA ARG A 60 12.97 -10.75 4.04
C ARG A 60 14.20 -10.20 3.33
N TYR A 61 14.57 -10.75 2.18
CA TYR A 61 15.69 -10.25 1.37
C TYR A 61 15.25 -9.19 0.35
N GLU A 62 13.97 -9.17 -0.02
CA GLU A 62 13.37 -8.17 -0.93
C GLU A 62 12.97 -6.87 -0.20
N GLY A 63 12.69 -6.94 1.10
CA GLY A 63 12.23 -5.79 1.90
C GLY A 63 10.79 -5.37 1.59
N HIS A 64 9.99 -6.26 1.01
CA HIS A 64 8.59 -5.99 0.66
C HIS A 64 7.60 -6.61 1.67
N PRO A 65 6.59 -5.85 2.13
CA PRO A 65 5.52 -6.39 2.94
C PRO A 65 4.71 -7.47 2.21
N GLY A 66 4.28 -8.48 2.97
CA GLY A 66 3.79 -9.73 2.41
C GLY A 66 2.32 -9.76 2.00
N LEU A 67 1.49 -8.72 2.27
CA LEU A 67 0.05 -8.83 2.03
C LEU A 67 -0.29 -9.11 0.55
N TRP A 68 0.42 -8.45 -0.37
CA TRP A 68 0.26 -8.71 -1.81
C TRP A 68 0.63 -10.17 -2.16
N TYR A 69 1.74 -10.65 -1.63
CA TYR A 69 2.23 -12.01 -1.86
C TYR A 69 1.37 -13.08 -1.22
N VAL A 70 0.68 -12.79 -0.10
CA VAL A 70 -0.34 -13.70 0.47
C VAL A 70 -1.49 -13.89 -0.52
N LEU A 71 -1.94 -12.83 -1.20
CA LEU A 71 -2.98 -12.93 -2.22
C LEU A 71 -2.49 -13.72 -3.45
N LEU A 72 -1.27 -13.44 -3.92
CA LEU A 72 -0.68 -14.20 -5.04
C LEU A 72 -0.47 -15.67 -4.70
N TYR A 73 0.01 -15.98 -3.49
CA TYR A 73 0.15 -17.34 -2.98
C TYR A 73 -1.20 -18.06 -2.92
N GLY A 74 -2.29 -17.36 -2.59
CA GLY A 74 -3.64 -17.91 -2.61
C GLY A 74 -4.11 -18.25 -4.03
N ILE A 75 -3.88 -17.35 -4.99
CA ILE A 75 -4.32 -17.53 -6.37
C ILE A 75 -3.54 -18.60 -7.11
N ARG A 76 -2.23 -18.73 -6.85
CA ARG A 76 -1.43 -19.77 -7.50
C ARG A 76 -1.95 -21.19 -7.25
N GLN A 77 -2.69 -21.39 -6.15
CA GLN A 77 -3.29 -22.70 -5.82
C GLN A 77 -4.33 -23.12 -6.86
N LEU A 78 -4.86 -22.16 -7.63
CA LEU A 78 -5.83 -22.38 -8.70
C LEU A 78 -5.15 -22.56 -10.06
N THR A 79 -4.09 -21.79 -10.34
CA THR A 79 -3.36 -21.84 -11.61
C THR A 79 -1.97 -21.21 -11.48
N HIS A 80 -1.02 -21.69 -12.28
CA HIS A 80 0.34 -21.14 -12.37
C HIS A 80 0.48 -20.09 -13.49
N ASP A 81 -0.60 -19.83 -14.23
CA ASP A 81 -0.65 -18.83 -15.28
C ASP A 81 -0.64 -17.41 -14.68
N PRO A 82 0.35 -16.54 -15.02
CA PRO A 82 0.40 -15.17 -14.54
C PRO A 82 -0.80 -14.31 -14.93
N LEU A 83 -1.61 -14.73 -15.91
CA LEU A 83 -2.88 -14.07 -16.21
C LEU A 83 -3.79 -13.98 -14.97
N ALA A 84 -3.73 -14.96 -14.07
CA ALA A 84 -4.53 -14.94 -12.84
C ALA A 84 -4.15 -13.81 -11.89
N MET A 85 -2.86 -13.45 -11.82
CA MET A 85 -2.41 -12.27 -11.08
C MET A 85 -2.97 -10.99 -11.70
N GLN A 86 -2.91 -10.86 -13.03
CA GLN A 86 -3.43 -9.68 -13.72
C GLN A 86 -4.95 -9.54 -13.53
N LEU A 87 -5.70 -10.65 -13.56
CA LEU A 87 -7.15 -10.65 -13.31
C LEU A 87 -7.50 -10.30 -11.85
N LEU A 88 -6.73 -10.77 -10.87
CA LEU A 88 -6.86 -10.32 -9.49
C LEU A 88 -6.65 -8.83 -9.38
N HIS A 89 -5.56 -8.33 -9.98
CA HIS A 89 -5.22 -6.92 -9.92
C HIS A 89 -6.27 -6.04 -10.61
N LEU A 90 -6.80 -6.48 -11.76
CA LEU A 90 -7.94 -5.86 -12.44
C LEU A 90 -9.17 -5.78 -11.51
N GLY A 91 -9.45 -6.83 -10.75
CA GLY A 91 -10.52 -6.84 -9.75
C GLY A 91 -10.29 -5.79 -8.64
N ILE A 92 -9.07 -5.71 -8.13
CA ILE A 92 -8.66 -4.72 -7.12
C ILE A 92 -8.81 -3.30 -7.66
N ALA A 93 -8.27 -3.01 -8.85
CA ALA A 93 -8.33 -1.70 -9.49
C ALA A 93 -9.77 -1.28 -9.81
N THR A 94 -10.61 -2.23 -10.26
CA THR A 94 -12.04 -1.99 -10.45
C THR A 94 -12.72 -1.64 -9.12
N GLY A 95 -12.34 -2.32 -8.04
CA GLY A 95 -12.78 -2.00 -6.68
C GLY A 95 -12.39 -0.59 -6.25
N VAL A 96 -11.16 -0.15 -6.56
CA VAL A 96 -10.69 1.21 -6.30
C VAL A 96 -11.60 2.24 -6.97
N VAL A 97 -11.84 2.08 -8.27
CA VAL A 97 -12.70 3.00 -9.05
C VAL A 97 -14.13 2.98 -8.54
N TYR A 98 -14.67 1.80 -8.21
CA TYR A 98 -16.01 1.66 -7.67
C TYR A 98 -16.17 2.39 -6.33
N LEU A 99 -15.30 2.13 -5.36
CA LEU A 99 -15.36 2.77 -4.04
C LEU A 99 -15.18 4.28 -4.16
N PHE A 100 -14.21 4.73 -4.96
CA PHE A 100 -14.01 6.15 -5.23
C PHE A 100 -15.27 6.79 -5.81
N ALA A 101 -15.85 6.21 -6.86
CA ALA A 101 -17.02 6.76 -7.51
C ALA A 101 -18.26 6.75 -6.61
N ARG A 102 -18.39 5.75 -5.74
CA ARG A 102 -19.53 5.56 -4.84
C ARG A 102 -19.51 6.49 -3.63
N PHE A 103 -18.37 6.63 -2.97
CA PHE A 103 -18.29 7.27 -1.66
C PHE A 103 -17.67 8.67 -1.67
N SER A 104 -16.95 9.06 -2.73
CA SER A 104 -16.32 10.39 -2.78
C SER A 104 -17.32 11.51 -3.10
N PRO A 105 -17.13 12.73 -2.55
CA PRO A 105 -17.98 13.90 -2.77
C PRO A 105 -17.69 14.63 -4.09
N PHE A 106 -16.93 14.02 -5.01
CA PHE A 106 -16.51 14.67 -6.25
C PHE A 106 -17.59 14.69 -7.34
N THR A 107 -17.45 15.64 -8.27
CA THR A 107 -18.31 15.76 -9.44
C THR A 107 -18.16 14.56 -10.38
N ARG A 108 -19.12 14.35 -11.28
CA ARG A 108 -19.08 13.25 -12.25
C ARG A 108 -17.84 13.34 -13.15
N LEU A 109 -17.48 14.54 -13.58
CA LEU A 109 -16.31 14.77 -14.42
C LEU A 109 -15.01 14.40 -13.68
N GLN A 110 -14.84 14.86 -12.43
CA GLN A 110 -13.67 14.49 -11.62
C GLN A 110 -13.56 12.98 -11.40
N LYS A 111 -14.68 12.27 -11.22
CA LYS A 111 -14.70 10.81 -11.07
C LYS A 111 -14.23 10.10 -12.35
N ILE A 112 -14.69 10.57 -13.51
CA ILE A 112 -14.28 10.03 -14.81
C ILE A 112 -12.80 10.32 -15.06
N LEU A 113 -12.36 11.57 -14.85
CA LEU A 113 -10.97 11.98 -15.04
C LEU A 113 -10.02 11.24 -14.10
N PHE A 114 -10.43 10.97 -12.86
CA PHE A 114 -9.66 10.13 -11.95
C PHE A 114 -9.56 8.70 -12.48
N ALA A 115 -10.70 8.07 -12.81
CA ALA A 115 -10.73 6.67 -13.24
C ALA A 115 -9.89 6.41 -14.49
N PHE A 116 -9.85 7.35 -15.44
CA PHE A 116 -9.05 7.26 -16.66
C PHE A 116 -7.78 8.12 -16.63
N GLY A 117 -7.35 8.54 -15.45
CA GLY A 117 -6.09 9.24 -15.24
C GLY A 117 -4.91 8.26 -15.27
N TYR A 118 -3.70 8.79 -15.47
CA TYR A 118 -2.48 7.99 -15.59
C TYR A 118 -2.32 6.98 -14.44
N PHE A 119 -2.38 7.43 -13.17
CA PHE A 119 -2.17 6.53 -12.04
C PHE A 119 -3.26 5.46 -11.90
N PRO A 120 -4.57 5.79 -11.82
CA PRO A 120 -5.59 4.76 -11.60
C PRO A 120 -5.78 3.83 -12.79
N PHE A 121 -5.56 4.31 -14.02
CA PHE A 121 -5.79 3.51 -15.23
C PHE A 121 -4.58 2.72 -15.69
N PHE A 122 -3.36 3.23 -15.50
CA PHE A 122 -2.12 2.58 -15.93
C PHE A 122 -1.38 1.96 -14.74
N GLU A 123 -0.74 2.77 -13.90
CA GLU A 123 0.16 2.30 -12.82
C GLU A 123 -0.53 1.41 -11.78
N TYR A 124 -1.78 1.71 -11.42
CA TYR A 124 -2.52 0.99 -10.38
C TYR A 124 -3.52 -0.02 -10.95
N ASN A 125 -3.45 -0.31 -12.25
CA ASN A 125 -4.40 -1.21 -12.90
C ASN A 125 -3.73 -2.18 -13.87
N LEU A 126 -2.98 -1.70 -14.87
CA LEU A 126 -2.31 -2.59 -15.82
C LEU A 126 -1.05 -3.22 -15.21
N LEU A 127 -0.30 -2.47 -14.41
CA LEU A 127 0.87 -2.99 -13.70
C LEU A 127 0.45 -3.67 -12.39
N SER A 128 0.61 -4.98 -12.30
CA SER A 128 0.16 -5.83 -11.19
C SER A 128 1.05 -5.70 -9.94
N ARG A 129 0.90 -4.57 -9.24
CA ARG A 129 1.75 -4.18 -8.11
C ARG A 129 0.95 -4.03 -6.81
N SER A 130 1.66 -4.05 -5.68
CA SER A 130 1.05 -3.91 -4.35
C SER A 130 0.43 -2.54 -4.07
N TYR A 131 0.72 -1.52 -4.88
CA TYR A 131 0.20 -0.16 -4.70
C TYR A 131 -1.32 -0.09 -4.80
N SER A 132 -1.91 -0.77 -5.80
CA SER A 132 -3.37 -0.74 -6.02
C SER A 132 -4.13 -1.31 -4.82
N LEU A 133 -3.60 -2.37 -4.20
CA LEU A 133 -4.14 -2.94 -2.97
C LEU A 133 -4.11 -1.93 -1.82
N GLY A 134 -3.01 -1.18 -1.68
CA GLY A 134 -2.91 -0.09 -0.70
C GLY A 134 -3.97 0.99 -0.93
N VAL A 135 -4.15 1.44 -2.18
CA VAL A 135 -5.19 2.43 -2.54
C VAL A 135 -6.59 1.91 -2.26
N LEU A 136 -6.88 0.65 -2.59
CA LEU A 136 -8.16 0.02 -2.30
C LEU A 136 -8.48 0.06 -0.81
N LEU A 137 -7.53 -0.40 0.02
CA LEU A 137 -7.70 -0.42 1.47
C LEU A 137 -7.84 0.98 2.07
N LEU A 138 -7.16 1.99 1.51
CA LEU A 138 -7.36 3.39 1.90
C LEU A 138 -8.77 3.89 1.58
N PHE A 139 -9.35 3.53 0.43
CA PHE A 139 -10.73 3.89 0.12
C PHE A 139 -11.75 3.11 0.97
N VAL A 140 -11.45 1.85 1.32
CA VAL A 140 -12.23 1.11 2.33
C VAL A 140 -12.18 1.84 3.67
N PHE A 141 -10.99 2.26 4.13
CA PHE A 141 -10.83 3.07 5.34
C PHE A 141 -11.69 4.33 5.31
N CYS A 142 -11.64 5.11 4.22
CA CYS A 142 -12.47 6.31 4.05
C CYS A 142 -13.97 6.00 4.07
N SER A 143 -14.40 4.88 3.48
CA SER A 143 -15.82 4.47 3.49
C SER A 143 -16.32 4.09 4.89
N CYS A 144 -15.44 3.55 5.74
CA CYS A 144 -15.73 3.18 7.12
C CYS A 144 -15.61 4.36 8.09
N PHE A 145 -14.87 5.41 7.73
CA PHE A 145 -14.57 6.56 8.58
C PHE A 145 -15.81 7.26 9.20
N PRO A 146 -16.96 7.39 8.52
CA PRO A 146 -18.17 7.97 9.13
C PRO A 146 -18.73 7.13 10.29
N ARG A 147 -18.42 5.83 10.36
CA ARG A 147 -18.91 4.91 11.40
C ARG A 147 -17.99 4.83 12.62
N ARG A 148 -16.90 5.60 12.66
CA ARG A 148 -15.90 5.57 13.75
C ARG A 148 -16.46 5.91 15.13
N SER A 149 -17.57 6.64 15.19
CA SER A 149 -18.28 6.93 16.45
C SER A 149 -18.95 5.71 17.08
N GLN A 150 -19.10 4.62 16.31
CA GLN A 150 -19.72 3.37 16.77
C GLN A 150 -18.70 2.27 17.06
N THR A 151 -17.58 2.24 16.34
CA THR A 151 -16.48 1.27 16.53
C THR A 151 -15.26 1.73 15.73
N TYR A 152 -14.07 1.53 16.30
CA TYR A 152 -12.78 1.78 15.65
C TYR A 152 -12.18 0.53 15.01
N ILE A 153 -12.72 -0.66 15.28
CA ILE A 153 -12.15 -1.95 14.85
C ILE A 153 -11.97 -2.02 13.33
N PRO A 154 -12.97 -1.64 12.49
CA PRO A 154 -12.79 -1.68 11.04
C PRO A 154 -11.68 -0.75 10.56
N LEU A 155 -11.51 0.42 11.21
CA LEU A 155 -10.46 1.38 10.86
C LEU A 155 -9.08 0.84 11.25
N ALA A 156 -8.93 0.31 12.46
CA ALA A 156 -7.69 -0.29 12.92
C ALA A 156 -7.27 -1.48 12.05
N LEU A 157 -8.22 -2.35 11.66
CA LEU A 157 -7.96 -3.45 10.75
C LEU A 157 -7.53 -2.96 9.36
N CYS A 158 -8.22 -1.95 8.82
CA CYS A 158 -7.81 -1.36 7.54
C CYS A 158 -6.39 -0.79 7.63
N LEU A 159 -6.07 -0.02 8.67
CA LEU A 159 -4.74 0.57 8.85
C LEU A 159 -3.64 -0.49 9.03
N ALA A 160 -3.92 -1.58 9.75
CA ALA A 160 -3.02 -2.73 9.87
C ALA A 160 -2.74 -3.41 8.52
N LEU A 161 -3.79 -3.55 7.68
CA LEU A 161 -3.64 -4.12 6.33
C LEU A 161 -2.92 -3.15 5.39
N VAL A 162 -3.25 -1.85 5.41
CA VAL A 162 -2.57 -0.80 4.63
C VAL A 162 -1.07 -0.79 4.96
N ALA A 163 -0.72 -0.86 6.25
CA ALA A 163 0.65 -0.95 6.73
C ALA A 163 1.43 -2.14 6.14
N SER A 164 0.72 -3.22 5.81
CA SER A 164 1.30 -4.46 5.29
C SER A 164 1.34 -4.55 3.76
N THR A 165 1.09 -3.45 3.03
CA THR A 165 1.10 -3.44 1.55
C THR A 165 2.43 -2.99 0.95
N ASN A 166 2.94 -1.83 1.34
CA ASN A 166 4.22 -1.27 0.91
C ASN A 166 4.68 -0.16 1.88
N ALA A 167 5.93 0.28 1.74
CA ALA A 167 6.54 1.29 2.63
C ALA A 167 5.81 2.64 2.64
N TYR A 168 5.32 3.11 1.48
CA TYR A 168 4.59 4.38 1.42
C TYR A 168 3.24 4.29 2.13
N ALA A 169 2.52 3.18 1.93
CA ALA A 169 1.27 2.90 2.61
C ALA A 169 1.46 2.74 4.12
N PHE A 170 2.59 2.18 4.57
CA PHE A 170 2.96 2.14 5.99
C PHE A 170 3.08 3.54 6.60
N ILE A 171 3.77 4.47 5.93
CA ILE A 171 3.86 5.86 6.38
C ILE A 171 2.47 6.51 6.45
N ILE A 172 1.66 6.34 5.40
CA ILE A 172 0.27 6.85 5.38
C ILE A 172 -0.54 6.26 6.55
N SER A 173 -0.38 4.97 6.83
CA SER A 173 -1.05 4.30 7.95
C SER A 173 -0.69 4.92 9.30
N ILE A 174 0.59 5.24 9.52
CA ILE A 174 1.05 5.97 10.72
C ILE A 174 0.40 7.35 10.80
N CYS A 175 0.41 8.13 9.72
CA CYS A 175 -0.20 9.47 9.71
C CYS A 175 -1.69 9.43 10.04
N LEU A 176 -2.43 8.46 9.46
CA LEU A 176 -3.86 8.27 9.74
C LEU A 176 -4.10 7.78 11.17
N ALA A 177 -3.28 6.86 11.67
CA ALA A 177 -3.34 6.42 13.07
C ALA A 177 -3.14 7.58 14.05
N ILE A 178 -2.12 8.42 13.83
CA ILE A 178 -1.89 9.63 14.62
C ILE A 178 -3.10 10.56 14.53
N THR A 179 -3.67 10.74 13.34
CA THR A 179 -4.86 11.58 13.16
C THR A 179 -6.04 11.09 14.01
N LEU A 180 -6.29 9.77 14.04
CA LEU A 180 -7.33 9.18 14.89
C LEU A 180 -7.02 9.33 16.38
N MET A 181 -5.76 9.21 16.79
CA MET A 181 -5.35 9.43 18.18
C MET A 181 -5.52 10.90 18.60
N LEU A 182 -5.16 11.85 17.74
CA LEU A 182 -5.36 13.28 17.99
C LEU A 182 -6.86 13.59 18.06
N GLU A 183 -7.68 13.05 17.16
CA GLU A 183 -9.14 13.18 17.20
C GLU A 183 -9.70 12.66 18.54
N ALA A 184 -9.23 11.49 19.01
CA ALA A 184 -9.65 10.92 20.29
C ALA A 184 -9.27 11.77 21.52
N VAL A 185 -8.18 12.55 21.44
CA VAL A 185 -7.71 13.43 22.52
C VAL A 185 -8.42 14.78 22.51
N PHE A 186 -8.55 15.41 21.33
CA PHE A 186 -9.00 16.79 21.19
C PHE A 186 -10.51 16.94 20.98
N ASP A 187 -11.17 15.99 20.32
CA ASP A 187 -12.61 16.06 20.09
C ASP A 187 -13.38 15.50 21.30
N LYS A 188 -14.09 16.41 21.99
CA LYS A 188 -14.87 16.06 23.19
C LYS A 188 -15.98 15.06 22.92
N GLN A 189 -16.62 15.12 21.74
CA GLN A 189 -17.71 14.23 21.36
C GLN A 189 -17.17 12.82 21.09
N VAL A 190 -16.07 12.73 20.35
CA VAL A 190 -15.39 11.46 20.06
C VAL A 190 -14.84 10.83 21.34
N ARG A 191 -14.19 11.61 22.19
CA ARG A 191 -13.68 11.15 23.49
C ARG A 191 -14.79 10.58 24.38
N GLY A 192 -15.98 11.19 24.36
CA GLY A 192 -17.16 10.70 25.06
C GLY A 192 -17.61 9.33 24.54
N ALA A 193 -17.64 9.15 23.22
CA ALA A 193 -18.00 7.87 22.59
C ALA A 193 -16.98 6.77 22.92
N ILE A 194 -15.67 7.06 22.85
CA ILE A 194 -14.60 6.10 23.20
C ILE A 194 -14.66 5.73 24.69
N ALA A 195 -14.95 6.69 25.57
CA ALA A 195 -15.08 6.44 27.00
C ALA A 195 -16.24 5.48 27.34
N GLN A 196 -17.29 5.45 26.52
CA GLN A 196 -18.39 4.47 26.63
C GLN A 196 -18.01 3.11 26.04
N GLN A 197 -17.06 3.05 25.12
CA GLN A 197 -16.65 1.84 24.39
C GLN A 197 -15.17 1.49 24.60
N LYS A 198 -14.69 1.50 25.85
CA LYS A 198 -13.27 1.30 26.18
C LYS A 198 -12.69 -0.02 25.65
N VAL A 199 -13.49 -1.09 25.63
CA VAL A 199 -13.08 -2.40 25.12
C VAL A 199 -12.83 -2.34 23.61
N ASP A 200 -13.70 -1.68 22.84
CA ASP A 200 -13.53 -1.49 21.40
C ASP A 200 -12.26 -0.68 21.09
N GLY A 201 -12.04 0.40 21.85
CA GLY A 201 -10.81 1.21 21.74
C GLY A 201 -9.54 0.42 22.04
N LEU A 202 -9.54 -0.41 23.10
CA LEU A 202 -8.41 -1.27 23.45
C LEU A 202 -8.15 -2.33 22.37
N ILE A 203 -9.19 -3.02 21.89
CA ILE A 203 -9.08 -4.01 20.81
C ILE A 203 -8.51 -3.35 19.55
N SER A 204 -9.01 -2.17 19.19
CA SER A 204 -8.53 -1.41 18.03
C SER A 204 -7.06 -1.03 18.16
N LEU A 205 -6.63 -0.59 19.35
CA LEU A 205 -5.23 -0.28 19.62
C LEU A 205 -4.33 -1.52 19.50
N VAL A 206 -4.78 -2.65 20.06
CA VAL A 206 -4.04 -3.92 19.97
C VAL A 206 -3.91 -4.37 18.51
N ILE A 207 -4.98 -4.34 17.73
CA ILE A 207 -4.95 -4.67 16.29
C ILE A 207 -3.96 -3.79 15.56
N LEU A 208 -3.99 -2.47 15.81
CA LEU A 208 -3.10 -1.51 15.16
C LEU A 208 -1.63 -1.77 15.52
N CYS A 209 -1.32 -1.95 16.81
CA CYS A 209 0.03 -2.22 17.28
C CYS A 209 0.59 -3.54 16.73
N ILE A 210 -0.23 -4.61 16.72
CA ILE A 210 0.16 -5.89 16.12
C ILE A 210 0.40 -5.72 14.62
N GLY A 211 -0.51 -5.04 13.90
CA GLY A 211 -0.37 -4.80 12.46
C GLY A 211 0.89 -4.00 12.11
N MET A 212 1.17 -2.92 12.83
CA MET A 212 2.38 -2.12 12.65
C MET A 212 3.64 -2.91 13.01
N GLY A 213 3.61 -3.67 14.11
CA GLY A 213 4.74 -4.52 14.52
C GLY A 213 5.05 -5.59 13.48
N LEU A 214 4.03 -6.23 12.90
CA LEU A 214 4.18 -7.19 11.82
C LEU A 214 4.74 -6.54 10.54
N ALA A 215 4.26 -5.35 10.17
CA ALA A 215 4.79 -4.62 9.03
C ALA A 215 6.27 -4.26 9.23
N ILE A 216 6.65 -3.75 10.40
CA ILE A 216 8.05 -3.45 10.75
C ILE A 216 8.90 -4.72 10.70
N ALA A 217 8.42 -5.82 11.26
CA ALA A 217 9.14 -7.10 11.24
C ALA A 217 9.41 -7.60 9.82
N GLN A 218 8.52 -7.30 8.86
CA GLN A 218 8.71 -7.65 7.45
C GLN A 218 9.69 -6.71 6.71
N PHE A 219 9.82 -5.46 7.15
CA PHE A 219 10.81 -4.53 6.59
C PHE A 219 12.23 -4.80 7.09
N LEU A 220 12.41 -5.47 8.23
CA LEU A 220 13.72 -5.73 8.80
C LEU A 220 14.45 -6.83 8.01
N PRO A 221 15.53 -6.48 7.28
CA PRO A 221 16.28 -7.48 6.55
C PRO A 221 17.05 -8.38 7.53
N PRO A 222 17.33 -9.64 7.15
CA PRO A 222 18.09 -10.54 7.99
C PRO A 222 19.57 -10.13 8.01
N SER A 223 20.30 -10.52 9.06
CA SER A 223 21.67 -10.08 9.31
C SER A 223 22.69 -10.53 8.26
N ASP A 224 22.35 -11.54 7.48
CA ASP A 224 23.13 -12.08 6.37
C ASP A 224 22.82 -11.42 5.03
N SER A 225 21.86 -10.51 4.98
CA SER A 225 21.54 -9.77 3.75
C SER A 225 22.65 -8.81 3.35
N ILE A 226 22.84 -8.63 2.03
CA ILE A 226 23.80 -7.68 1.47
C ILE A 226 23.53 -6.26 1.97
N VAL A 227 22.25 -5.90 2.13
CA VAL A 227 21.84 -4.58 2.65
C VAL A 227 22.30 -4.40 4.09
N PHE A 228 22.08 -5.39 4.96
CA PHE A 228 22.54 -5.33 6.34
C PHE A 228 24.07 -5.35 6.43
N GLN A 229 24.75 -6.14 5.59
CA GLN A 229 26.22 -6.16 5.56
C GLN A 229 26.81 -4.82 5.11
N ALA A 230 26.26 -4.22 4.04
CA ALA A 230 26.67 -2.91 3.57
C ALA A 230 26.43 -1.81 4.62
N ASP A 231 25.29 -1.86 5.30
CA ASP A 231 24.98 -0.94 6.40
C ASP A 231 25.89 -1.20 7.61
N SER A 232 26.18 -2.46 7.95
CA SER A 232 27.10 -2.80 9.03
C SER A 232 28.53 -2.37 8.73
N ASP A 233 29.01 -2.49 7.51
CA ASP A 233 30.35 -2.04 7.10
C ASP A 233 30.43 -0.51 7.08
N ALA A 234 29.36 0.17 6.64
CA ALA A 234 29.23 1.61 6.73
C ALA A 234 29.19 2.09 8.19
N ASN A 235 28.41 1.40 9.04
CA ASN A 235 28.26 1.68 10.46
C ASN A 235 29.52 1.31 11.26
N VAL A 236 30.31 0.31 10.86
CA VAL A 236 31.62 0.00 11.47
C VAL A 236 32.64 1.08 11.10
N ARG A 237 32.68 1.51 9.84
CA ARG A 237 33.49 2.65 9.41
C ARG A 237 33.10 3.94 10.13
N GLN A 238 31.81 4.12 10.43
CA GLN A 238 31.30 5.31 11.08
C GLN A 238 31.33 5.26 12.63
N SER A 239 31.18 4.08 13.24
CA SER A 239 31.29 3.85 14.69
C SER A 239 32.72 3.99 15.17
N LEU A 240 33.71 3.83 14.30
CA LEU A 240 35.10 4.21 14.59
C LEU A 240 35.29 5.74 14.67
N ASN A 241 34.34 6.53 14.16
CA ASN A 241 34.43 7.99 14.12
C ASN A 241 33.48 8.71 15.10
N GLU A 242 32.22 8.30 15.29
CA GLU A 242 31.32 8.98 16.23
C GLU A 242 30.28 8.04 16.85
N GLY A 243 30.31 7.91 18.17
CA GLY A 243 29.34 7.10 18.92
C GLY A 243 28.00 7.81 19.11
N SER A 244 26.98 7.42 18.35
CA SER A 244 25.56 7.34 18.75
C SER A 244 24.66 7.08 17.53
N TYR A 245 23.79 6.09 17.65
CA TYR A 245 22.84 5.61 16.63
C TYR A 245 21.74 6.62 16.24
N PHE A 246 21.70 7.81 16.86
CA PHE A 246 20.81 8.93 16.53
C PHE A 246 21.64 10.19 16.20
N ASN A 247 22.43 10.12 15.14
CA ASN A 247 23.26 11.26 14.75
C ASN A 247 22.43 12.22 13.88
N LEU A 248 22.32 13.49 14.31
CA LEU A 248 21.67 14.56 13.54
C LEU A 248 22.24 14.66 12.12
N ARG A 249 23.51 14.27 11.94
CA ARG A 249 24.17 14.20 10.64
C ARG A 249 23.56 13.16 9.71
N HIS A 250 23.06 12.03 10.20
CA HIS A 250 22.38 11.04 9.37
C HIS A 250 21.01 11.51 8.90
N ILE A 251 20.27 12.18 9.79
CA ILE A 251 19.01 12.82 9.42
C ILE A 251 19.30 13.89 8.37
N ALA A 252 20.26 14.78 8.63
CA ALA A 252 20.66 15.82 7.68
C ALA A 252 21.17 15.25 6.35
N ALA A 253 21.95 14.16 6.37
CA ALA A 253 22.43 13.48 5.17
C ALA A 253 21.26 12.85 4.39
N THR A 254 20.30 12.22 5.07
CA THR A 254 19.09 11.66 4.42
C THR A 254 18.26 12.76 3.75
N PHE A 255 18.06 13.88 4.43
CA PHE A 255 17.39 15.05 3.86
C PHE A 255 18.21 15.68 2.71
N ALA A 256 19.54 15.72 2.82
CA ALA A 256 20.42 16.24 1.79
C ALA A 256 20.44 15.33 0.55
N THR A 257 20.40 14.01 0.70
CA THR A 257 20.26 13.05 -0.40
C THR A 257 18.91 13.23 -1.10
N PHE A 258 17.84 13.43 -0.32
CA PHE A 258 16.52 13.77 -0.87
C PHE A 258 16.55 15.11 -1.63
N TRP A 259 17.28 16.10 -1.15
CA TRP A 259 17.44 17.38 -1.86
C TRP A 259 18.27 17.23 -3.15
N LYS A 260 19.39 16.51 -3.07
CA LYS A 260 20.31 16.23 -4.19
C LYS A 260 19.65 15.38 -5.29
N SER A 261 18.64 14.57 -4.99
CA SER A 261 17.91 13.81 -6.01
C SER A 261 16.94 14.66 -6.84
N TYR A 262 16.40 15.75 -6.27
CA TYR A 262 15.56 16.71 -7.00
C TYR A 262 16.36 17.79 -7.71
N ILE A 263 17.49 18.20 -7.13
CA ILE A 263 18.43 19.15 -7.72
C ILE A 263 19.80 18.47 -7.71
N PRO A 264 20.21 17.82 -8.81
CA PRO A 264 21.54 17.24 -8.92
C PRO A 264 22.54 18.40 -8.99
N VAL A 265 22.96 18.89 -7.82
CA VAL A 265 24.09 19.81 -7.71
C VAL A 265 25.34 18.93 -7.74
N PRO A 266 26.13 18.97 -8.82
CA PRO A 266 27.38 18.22 -8.87
C PRO A 266 28.28 18.71 -7.73
N ASP A 267 28.90 17.77 -7.02
CA ASP A 267 29.85 18.09 -5.96
C ASP A 267 31.12 18.63 -6.62
N VAL A 268 31.20 19.96 -6.77
CA VAL A 268 32.29 20.68 -7.44
C VAL A 268 33.66 20.54 -6.75
N PHE A 269 33.70 19.89 -5.58
CA PHE A 269 34.90 19.63 -4.80
C PHE A 269 35.35 18.17 -4.81
N ASP A 270 34.62 17.28 -5.51
CA ASP A 270 34.99 15.87 -5.64
C ASP A 270 35.82 15.68 -6.91
N TYR A 271 37.10 15.33 -6.75
CA TYR A 271 38.11 15.29 -7.84
C TYR A 271 37.85 14.21 -8.91
N HIS A 272 36.82 13.38 -8.75
CA HIS A 272 36.46 12.30 -9.67
C HIS A 272 35.40 12.68 -10.73
N PHE A 273 34.92 13.93 -10.75
CA PHE A 273 33.88 14.34 -11.70
C PHE A 273 34.32 14.25 -13.18
N GLY A 274 35.63 14.24 -13.46
CA GLY A 274 36.17 14.14 -14.82
C GLY A 274 36.12 12.74 -15.47
N GLU A 275 35.96 11.66 -14.71
CA GLU A 275 36.04 10.29 -15.26
C GLU A 275 34.68 9.72 -15.74
N LEU A 276 33.56 10.33 -15.34
CA LEU A 276 32.21 9.83 -15.64
C LEU A 276 31.63 10.28 -16.99
N ILE A 277 32.35 11.09 -17.77
CA ILE A 277 31.87 11.59 -19.08
C ILE A 277 32.48 10.82 -20.26
N CYS A 278 33.44 9.91 -20.03
CA CYS A 278 34.18 9.20 -21.08
C CYS A 278 34.17 7.66 -21.00
N SER A 279 33.19 7.03 -20.34
CA SER A 279 32.98 5.57 -20.45
C SER A 279 31.55 5.20 -20.81
#